data_AF-A0A8S9F2J8-F1
#
_entry.id   AF-A0A8S9F2J8-F1
#
_cell.length_a   1.000
_cell.length_b   1.000
_cell.length_c   1.000
_cell.angle_alpha   90.00
_cell.angle_beta   90.00
_cell.angle_gamma   90.00
#
_symmetry.space_group_name_H-M   'P 1'
#
loop_
_entity.id
_entity.type
_entity.pdbx_description
1 polymer ?
#
loop_
_entity_poly.entity_id
_entity_poly.type
_entity_poly.pdbx_seq_one_letter_code
_entity_poly.pdbx_strand_id
1 'polypeptide(L)'
;PLITTPEAKRRSWCRSSLKGTKRRKSLPPVHQDVTELSKSISLDLPEIDRLSMLLLSSFQFSAQKLEHVLKQTDGFSPEAFKANAHSVSEDLKRYVQKLKRDGTLKSCLGFTEGYSGVQTRSLLSPRRFAAECRSWDQLLLRYQERAEGTSRQLEECERNGGQAEPPNYLQTSQAGVLGSKPDYQKILDDQGEVLSCMELVLDELQQAVKLLQAFSEDSRQYLRCLSQQLGKR
;
A
#
# COMPACT_ATOMS: atom_id res chain seq x y z
N PRO A 1 38.73 37.22 21.04
CA PRO A 1 38.50 36.54 19.75
C PRO A 1 37.62 35.29 19.94
N LEU A 2 36.32 35.41 19.66
CA LEU A 2 35.36 34.31 19.76
C LEU A 2 34.66 34.19 18.40
N ILE A 3 34.83 33.02 17.79
CA ILE A 3 34.34 32.67 16.45
C ILE A 3 32.91 32.12 16.62
N THR A 4 31.94 32.81 16.00
CA THR A 4 30.53 32.40 15.92
C THR A 4 30.32 31.38 14.79
N THR A 5 29.78 30.22 15.11
CA THR A 5 29.27 29.21 14.16
C THR A 5 27.82 29.54 13.73
N PRO A 6 27.39 29.16 12.50
CA PRO A 6 26.08 29.54 11.97
C PRO A 6 24.97 28.52 12.34
N GLU A 7 23.85 29.04 12.86
CA GLU A 7 22.63 28.26 13.10
C GLU A 7 21.87 27.98 11.78
N ALA A 8 21.68 26.70 11.46
CA ALA A 8 20.85 26.25 10.36
C ALA A 8 19.35 26.38 10.69
N LYS A 9 18.69 27.40 10.14
CA LYS A 9 17.22 27.57 10.19
C LYS A 9 16.51 26.48 9.39
N ARG A 10 15.77 25.60 10.07
CA ARG A 10 14.81 24.65 9.46
C ARG A 10 13.70 25.42 8.72
N ARG A 11 13.56 25.16 7.41
CA ARG A 11 12.46 25.65 6.59
C ARG A 11 11.20 24.81 6.86
N SER A 12 10.28 25.34 7.65
CA SER A 12 8.93 24.77 7.78
C SER A 12 8.15 25.00 6.48
N TRP A 13 7.66 23.92 5.88
CA TRP A 13 6.76 23.92 4.72
C TRP A 13 5.36 24.43 5.11
N CYS A 14 5.23 25.73 5.34
CA CYS A 14 3.92 26.37 5.35
C CYS A 14 3.53 26.67 3.91
N ARG A 15 2.41 26.09 3.44
CA ARG A 15 1.81 26.33 2.12
C ARG A 15 1.46 27.81 1.93
N SER A 16 2.39 28.59 1.41
CA SER A 16 2.12 29.88 0.80
C SER A 16 1.73 29.67 -0.67
N SER A 17 0.45 29.81 -1.02
CA SER A 17 0.06 30.40 -2.31
C SER A 17 -1.43 30.71 -2.35
N LEU A 18 -1.78 31.92 -1.90
CA LEU A 18 -3.06 32.59 -2.17
C LEU A 18 -2.84 33.93 -2.90
N LYS A 19 -1.78 34.02 -3.71
CA LYS A 19 -1.53 35.13 -4.63
C LYS A 19 -1.05 34.57 -5.96
N GLY A 20 -2.01 34.08 -6.74
CA GLY A 20 -1.83 33.68 -8.12
C GLY A 20 -3.13 33.96 -8.86
N THR A 21 -3.10 34.92 -9.76
CA THR A 21 -4.18 35.43 -10.62
C THR A 21 -4.67 34.39 -11.63
N LYS A 22 -5.16 33.24 -11.14
CA LYS A 22 -5.98 32.32 -11.92
C LYS A 22 -7.37 32.33 -11.32
N ARG A 23 -8.20 33.25 -11.84
CA ARG A 23 -9.66 33.13 -11.73
C ARG A 23 -10.01 31.67 -12.04
N ARG A 24 -10.81 31.05 -11.16
CA ARG A 24 -11.52 29.82 -11.47
C ARG A 24 -12.12 30.03 -12.87
N LYS A 25 -11.85 29.15 -13.82
CA LYS A 25 -12.50 29.19 -15.13
C LYS A 25 -14.00 29.02 -14.86
N SER A 26 -14.72 30.13 -14.71
CA SER A 26 -16.17 30.11 -14.70
C SER A 26 -16.59 29.53 -16.04
N LEU A 27 -17.66 28.73 -16.02
CA LEU A 27 -18.29 28.28 -17.25
C LEU A 27 -18.56 29.52 -18.13
N PRO A 28 -18.38 29.43 -19.46
CA PRO A 28 -18.71 30.52 -20.35
C PRO A 28 -20.16 30.96 -20.06
N PRO A 29 -20.45 32.29 -20.10
CA PRO A 29 -21.80 32.78 -19.89
C PRO A 29 -22.77 31.99 -20.78
N VAL A 30 -23.84 31.46 -20.19
CA VAL A 30 -24.93 30.85 -20.94
C VAL A 30 -25.33 31.87 -22.01
N HIS A 31 -25.37 31.44 -23.28
CA HIS A 31 -25.73 32.30 -24.41
C HIS A 31 -26.94 33.16 -24.04
N GLN A 32 -26.77 34.49 -24.05
CA GLN A 32 -27.79 35.44 -23.59
C GLN A 32 -29.12 35.20 -24.32
N ASP A 33 -29.05 34.92 -25.63
CA ASP A 33 -30.17 34.59 -26.51
C ASP A 33 -31.04 33.42 -25.99
N VAL A 34 -30.44 32.40 -25.37
CA VAL A 34 -31.17 31.23 -24.83
C VAL A 34 -31.88 31.60 -23.54
N THR A 35 -31.32 32.54 -22.77
CA THR A 35 -31.92 33.04 -21.53
C THR A 35 -33.11 33.95 -21.83
N GLU A 36 -33.08 34.69 -22.94
CA GLU A 36 -34.17 35.56 -23.39
C GLU A 36 -35.44 34.80 -23.75
N LEU A 37 -35.33 33.58 -24.31
CA LEU A 37 -36.49 32.71 -24.60
C LEU A 37 -37.32 32.38 -23.36
N SER A 38 -36.66 32.19 -22.21
CA SER A 38 -37.37 31.91 -20.95
C SER A 38 -38.02 33.16 -20.35
N LYS A 39 -37.46 34.35 -20.65
CA LYS A 39 -37.93 35.65 -20.16
C LYS A 39 -39.08 36.21 -20.99
N SER A 40 -39.17 35.86 -22.27
CA SER A 40 -40.25 36.30 -23.16
C SER A 40 -41.58 35.57 -22.94
N ILE A 41 -41.57 34.50 -22.13
CA ILE A 41 -42.76 33.74 -21.76
C ILE A 41 -43.42 34.38 -20.55
N SER A 42 -44.73 34.68 -20.64
CA SER A 42 -45.47 35.29 -19.54
C SER A 42 -45.44 34.42 -18.28
N LEU A 43 -45.27 35.08 -17.13
CA LEU A 43 -45.33 34.47 -15.80
C LEU A 43 -46.76 34.22 -15.33
N ASP A 44 -47.76 34.80 -16.00
CA ASP A 44 -49.19 34.70 -15.62
C ASP A 44 -49.81 33.35 -16.02
N LEU A 45 -49.09 32.54 -16.81
CA LEU A 45 -49.53 31.23 -17.28
C LEU A 45 -49.13 30.11 -16.29
N PRO A 46 -49.93 29.03 -16.19
CA PRO A 46 -49.55 27.84 -15.43
C PRO A 46 -48.18 27.28 -15.84
N GLU A 47 -47.40 26.75 -14.89
CA GLU A 47 -46.03 26.26 -15.15
C GLU A 47 -45.94 25.20 -16.27
N ILE A 48 -46.95 24.33 -16.38
CA ILE A 48 -47.04 23.34 -17.45
C ILE A 48 -47.20 24.02 -18.82
N ASP A 49 -47.99 25.10 -18.88
CA ASP A 49 -48.20 25.87 -20.10
C ASP A 49 -46.95 26.67 -20.46
N ARG A 50 -46.25 27.21 -19.45
CA ARG A 50 -44.95 27.88 -19.63
C ARG A 50 -43.88 26.93 -20.18
N LEU A 51 -43.77 25.72 -19.62
CA LEU A 51 -42.84 24.69 -20.10
C LEU A 51 -43.16 24.28 -21.54
N SER A 52 -44.46 24.17 -21.87
CA SER A 52 -44.91 23.82 -23.21
C SER A 52 -44.61 24.91 -24.24
N MET A 53 -44.80 26.17 -23.85
CA MET A 53 -44.45 27.31 -24.68
C MET A 53 -42.93 27.40 -24.87
N LEU A 54 -42.15 27.14 -23.82
CA LEU A 54 -40.70 27.10 -23.87
C LEU A 54 -40.18 26.04 -24.85
N LEU A 55 -40.75 24.83 -24.85
CA LEU A 55 -40.36 23.78 -25.79
C LEU A 55 -40.60 24.20 -27.25
N LEU A 56 -41.75 24.81 -27.54
CA LEU A 56 -42.10 25.27 -28.87
C LEU A 56 -41.21 26.44 -29.32
N SER A 57 -41.01 27.44 -28.46
CA SER A 57 -40.14 28.59 -28.75
C SER A 57 -38.67 28.17 -28.88
N SER A 58 -38.21 27.19 -28.11
CA SER A 58 -36.84 26.64 -28.22
C SER A 58 -36.62 25.93 -29.54
N PHE A 59 -37.62 25.18 -30.02
CA PHE A 59 -37.58 24.53 -31.33
C PHE A 59 -37.53 25.58 -32.44
N GLN A 60 -38.42 26.58 -32.41
CA GLN A 60 -38.44 27.67 -33.40
C GLN A 60 -37.13 28.45 -33.43
N PHE A 61 -36.59 28.79 -32.27
CA PHE A 61 -35.30 29.47 -32.16
C PHE A 61 -34.15 28.64 -32.74
N SER A 62 -34.15 27.33 -32.46
CA SER A 62 -33.14 26.41 -32.97
C SER A 62 -33.26 26.22 -34.49
N ALA A 63 -34.48 26.15 -35.02
CA ALA A 63 -34.74 26.10 -36.45
C ALA A 63 -34.26 27.37 -37.17
N GLN A 64 -34.50 28.55 -36.59
CA GLN A 64 -33.99 29.83 -37.11
C GLN A 64 -32.45 29.87 -37.08
N LYS A 65 -31.84 29.47 -35.97
CA LYS A 65 -30.38 29.42 -35.83
C LYS A 65 -29.76 28.46 -36.86
N LEU A 66 -30.39 27.31 -37.08
CA LEU A 66 -29.97 26.35 -38.09
C LEU A 66 -30.17 26.90 -39.51
N GLU A 67 -31.27 27.61 -39.79
CA GLU A 67 -31.50 28.29 -41.07
C GLU A 67 -30.36 29.27 -41.39
N HIS A 68 -29.89 30.04 -40.41
CA HIS A 68 -28.79 30.98 -40.60
C HIS A 68 -27.45 30.31 -40.93
N VAL A 69 -27.18 29.14 -40.34
CA VAL A 69 -25.97 28.36 -40.63
C VAL A 69 -26.05 27.72 -42.02
N LEU A 70 -27.21 27.14 -42.35
CA LEU A 70 -27.40 26.42 -43.62
C LEU A 70 -27.49 27.35 -44.84
N LYS A 71 -27.88 28.61 -44.66
CA LYS A 71 -27.83 29.65 -45.72
C LYS A 71 -26.43 29.83 -46.34
N GLN A 72 -25.38 29.40 -45.66
CA GLN A 72 -23.99 29.49 -46.13
C GLN A 72 -23.56 28.26 -46.97
N THR A 73 -24.43 27.26 -47.13
CA THR A 73 -24.10 26.00 -47.81
C THR A 73 -24.67 25.96 -49.23
N ASP A 74 -23.87 25.49 -50.19
CA ASP A 74 -24.32 25.33 -51.59
C ASP A 74 -25.43 24.26 -51.69
N GLY A 75 -26.54 24.61 -52.35
CA GLY A 75 -27.69 23.72 -52.57
C GLY A 75 -28.82 23.82 -51.52
N PHE A 76 -28.75 24.78 -50.59
CA PHE A 76 -29.82 24.99 -49.60
C PHE A 76 -31.04 25.71 -50.19
N SER A 77 -32.22 25.11 -50.08
CA SER A 77 -33.50 25.74 -50.42
C SER A 77 -34.22 26.26 -49.15
N PRO A 78 -34.26 27.60 -48.93
CA PRO A 78 -34.83 28.17 -47.71
C PRO A 78 -36.34 27.93 -47.59
N GLU A 79 -37.06 27.87 -48.72
CA GLU A 79 -38.51 27.66 -48.75
C GLU A 79 -38.88 26.24 -48.33
N ALA A 80 -38.18 25.23 -48.84
CA ALA A 80 -38.40 23.84 -48.44
C ALA A 80 -38.04 23.61 -46.97
N PHE A 81 -36.95 24.24 -46.50
CA PHE A 81 -36.58 24.19 -45.09
C PHE A 81 -37.67 24.81 -44.19
N LYS A 82 -38.19 25.99 -44.54
CA LYS A 82 -39.28 26.63 -43.78
C LYS A 82 -40.56 25.80 -43.78
N ALA A 83 -40.92 25.20 -44.92
CA ALA A 83 -42.08 24.30 -45.01
C ALA A 83 -41.90 23.07 -44.10
N ASN A 84 -40.72 22.45 -44.12
CA ASN A 84 -40.41 21.30 -43.26
C ASN A 84 -40.36 21.69 -41.77
N ALA A 85 -39.71 22.79 -41.43
CA ALA A 85 -39.66 23.30 -40.05
C ALA A 85 -41.05 23.65 -39.53
N HIS A 86 -41.93 24.23 -40.36
CA HIS A 86 -43.31 24.50 -40.02
C HIS A 86 -44.11 23.20 -39.80
N SER A 87 -43.96 22.20 -40.68
CA SER A 87 -44.60 20.89 -40.53
C SER A 87 -44.20 20.22 -39.21
N VAL A 88 -42.89 20.15 -38.93
CA VAL A 88 -42.37 19.58 -37.66
C VAL A 88 -42.80 20.41 -36.44
N SER A 89 -42.90 21.73 -36.56
CA SER A 89 -43.43 22.59 -35.50
C SER A 89 -44.89 22.26 -35.16
N GLU A 90 -45.73 22.01 -36.17
CA GLU A 90 -47.13 21.63 -35.94
C GLU A 90 -47.26 20.23 -35.35
N ASP A 91 -46.42 19.27 -35.78
CA ASP A 91 -46.37 17.95 -35.16
C ASP A 91 -45.88 18.02 -33.70
N LEU A 92 -44.84 18.80 -33.43
CA LEU A 92 -44.35 19.05 -32.08
C LEU A 92 -45.45 19.66 -31.20
N LYS A 93 -46.24 20.60 -31.73
CA LYS A 93 -47.39 21.18 -31.03
C LYS A 93 -48.42 20.11 -30.68
N ARG A 94 -48.74 19.18 -31.58
CA ARG A 94 -49.63 18.04 -31.29
C ARG A 94 -49.06 17.13 -30.21
N TYR A 95 -47.77 16.80 -30.27
CA TYR A 95 -47.09 15.97 -29.27
C TYR A 95 -47.04 16.63 -27.90
N VAL A 96 -46.72 17.92 -27.82
CA VAL A 96 -46.73 18.68 -26.56
C VAL A 96 -48.14 18.70 -25.95
N GLN A 97 -49.19 18.84 -26.76
CA GLN A 97 -50.57 18.73 -26.27
C GLN A 97 -50.93 17.31 -25.79
N LYS A 98 -50.36 16.27 -26.39
CA LYS A 98 -50.48 14.89 -25.88
C LYS A 98 -49.76 14.73 -24.53
N LEU A 99 -48.54 15.25 -24.43
CA LEU A 99 -47.69 15.26 -23.23
C LEU A 99 -48.30 16.07 -22.05
N LYS A 100 -49.17 17.04 -22.35
CA LYS A 100 -49.98 17.73 -21.34
C LYS A 100 -51.08 16.82 -20.78
N ARG A 101 -51.77 16.08 -21.66
CA ARG A 101 -52.91 15.22 -21.30
C ARG A 101 -52.48 13.93 -20.60
N ASP A 102 -51.35 13.36 -20.99
CA ASP A 102 -50.81 12.13 -20.38
C ASP A 102 -50.10 12.38 -19.03
N GLY A 103 -49.94 13.64 -18.62
CA GLY A 103 -49.34 14.02 -17.35
C GLY A 103 -47.81 13.98 -17.33
N THR A 104 -47.14 13.66 -18.46
CA THR A 104 -45.68 13.59 -18.54
C THR A 104 -45.03 14.95 -18.25
N LEU A 105 -45.60 16.05 -18.76
CA LEU A 105 -45.08 17.39 -18.49
C LEU A 105 -45.26 17.81 -17.01
N LYS A 106 -46.34 17.33 -16.38
CA LYS A 106 -46.57 17.55 -14.95
C LYS A 106 -45.56 16.78 -14.10
N SER A 107 -45.19 15.57 -14.53
CA SER A 107 -44.14 14.75 -13.90
C SER A 107 -42.79 15.47 -13.91
N CYS A 108 -42.43 16.18 -14.99
CA CYS A 108 -41.19 16.97 -15.06
C CYS A 108 -41.13 18.10 -14.02
N LEU A 109 -42.28 18.69 -13.66
CA LEU A 109 -42.37 19.75 -12.65
C LEU A 109 -42.49 19.21 -11.22
N GLY A 110 -42.94 17.96 -11.06
CA GLY A 110 -43.12 17.31 -9.76
C GLY A 110 -41.83 16.93 -9.02
N PHE A 111 -40.65 17.20 -9.59
CA PHE A 111 -39.35 16.92 -8.96
C PHE A 111 -38.83 18.03 -8.03
N THR A 112 -39.62 19.06 -7.75
CA THR A 112 -39.12 20.29 -7.07
C THR A 112 -39.17 20.27 -5.55
N GLU A 113 -39.69 19.23 -4.90
CA GLU A 113 -39.60 19.10 -3.43
C GLU A 113 -38.33 18.37 -2.93
N GLY A 114 -37.39 17.99 -3.82
CA GLY A 114 -36.20 17.25 -3.40
C GLY A 114 -34.93 17.38 -4.24
N TYR A 115 -34.94 18.15 -5.34
CA TYR A 115 -33.80 18.17 -6.27
C TYR A 115 -33.23 19.58 -6.48
N SER A 116 -32.73 20.18 -5.39
CA SER A 116 -31.59 21.09 -5.52
C SER A 116 -30.30 20.28 -5.54
N GLY A 117 -29.75 20.08 -6.74
CA GLY A 117 -28.32 19.90 -6.92
C GLY A 117 -27.78 18.47 -6.81
N VAL A 118 -27.55 17.88 -7.98
CA VAL A 118 -26.46 16.92 -8.23
C VAL A 118 -26.51 15.67 -7.34
N GLN A 119 -27.19 14.65 -7.87
CA GLN A 119 -26.98 13.26 -7.51
C GLN A 119 -25.58 12.83 -8.00
N THR A 120 -24.54 13.42 -7.41
CA THR A 120 -23.23 12.78 -7.35
C THR A 120 -23.43 11.52 -6.54
N ARG A 121 -22.71 10.49 -6.95
CA ARG A 121 -22.50 9.18 -6.33
C ARG A 121 -21.96 9.25 -4.88
N SER A 122 -22.60 10.04 -4.03
CA SER A 122 -22.20 10.45 -2.68
C SER A 122 -23.30 10.07 -1.69
N LEU A 123 -23.66 8.79 -1.67
CA LEU A 123 -24.55 8.19 -0.67
C LEU A 123 -23.79 7.73 0.58
N LEU A 124 -22.58 8.24 0.81
CA LEU A 124 -21.93 8.14 2.11
C LEU A 124 -22.24 9.42 2.85
N SER A 125 -23.24 9.33 3.74
CA SER A 125 -23.57 10.44 4.63
C SER A 125 -22.29 10.95 5.30
N PRO A 126 -22.09 12.27 5.48
CA PRO A 126 -20.90 12.84 6.10
C PRO A 126 -20.54 12.19 7.45
N ARG A 127 -21.56 11.63 8.14
CA ARG A 127 -21.42 10.84 9.37
C ARG A 127 -20.69 9.51 9.18
N ARG A 128 -20.93 8.79 8.07
CA ARG A 128 -20.22 7.54 7.75
C ARG A 128 -18.76 7.81 7.44
N PHE A 129 -18.48 8.82 6.63
CA PHE A 129 -17.10 9.21 6.33
C PHE A 129 -16.36 9.68 7.59
N ALA A 130 -17.00 10.48 8.46
CA ALA A 130 -16.39 10.88 9.73
C ALA A 130 -16.17 9.71 10.70
N ALA A 131 -17.05 8.70 10.71
CA ALA A 131 -16.84 7.48 11.49
C ALA A 131 -15.68 6.65 10.93
N GLU A 132 -15.60 6.52 9.62
CA GLU A 132 -14.53 5.82 8.92
C GLU A 132 -13.18 6.51 9.12
N CYS A 133 -13.09 7.83 8.96
CA CYS A 133 -11.87 8.59 9.26
C CYS A 133 -11.40 8.35 10.70
N ARG A 134 -12.30 8.42 11.68
CA ARG A 134 -11.94 8.13 13.09
C ARG A 134 -11.45 6.69 13.30
N SER A 135 -12.01 5.73 12.58
CA SER A 135 -11.55 4.34 12.66
C SER A 135 -10.14 4.17 12.08
N TRP A 136 -9.83 4.86 10.98
CA TRP A 136 -8.50 4.88 10.39
C TRP A 136 -7.48 5.59 11.28
N ASP A 137 -7.86 6.72 11.89
CA ASP A 137 -7.00 7.45 12.82
C ASP A 137 -6.66 6.59 14.05
N GLN A 138 -7.65 5.87 14.60
CA GLN A 138 -7.42 4.93 15.71
C GLN A 138 -6.53 3.76 15.30
N LEU A 139 -6.72 3.22 14.09
CA LEU A 139 -5.91 2.13 13.59
C LEU A 139 -4.45 2.56 13.42
N LEU A 140 -4.24 3.75 12.84
CA LEU A 140 -2.92 4.33 12.65
C LEU A 140 -2.20 4.54 13.98
N LEU A 141 -2.89 5.10 14.98
CA LEU A 141 -2.33 5.29 16.31
C LEU A 141 -1.91 3.95 16.95
N ARG A 142 -2.76 2.91 16.86
CA ARG A 142 -2.43 1.57 17.39
C ARG A 142 -1.19 0.96 16.74
N TYR A 143 -1.06 1.08 15.41
CA TYR A 143 0.13 0.57 14.72
C TYR A 143 1.38 1.37 15.07
N GLN A 144 1.26 2.68 15.25
CA GLN A 144 2.37 3.51 15.69
C GLN A 144 2.81 3.15 17.11
N GLU A 145 1.87 3.05 18.06
CA GLU A 145 2.16 2.62 19.44
C GLU A 145 2.76 1.21 19.47
N ARG A 146 2.26 0.29 18.65
CA ARG A 146 2.83 -1.06 18.54
C ARG A 146 4.23 -1.04 17.97
N ALA A 147 4.48 -0.26 16.92
CA ALA A 147 5.80 -0.14 16.32
C ALA A 147 6.81 0.47 17.30
N GLU A 148 6.43 1.55 17.99
CA GLU A 148 7.23 2.15 19.05
C GLU A 148 7.45 1.18 20.22
N GLY A 149 6.42 0.43 20.62
CA GLY A 149 6.51 -0.60 21.65
C GLY A 149 7.50 -1.72 21.26
N THR A 150 7.43 -2.22 20.03
CA THR A 150 8.39 -3.22 19.53
C THR A 150 9.79 -2.66 19.40
N SER A 151 9.94 -1.38 19.04
CA SER A 151 11.26 -0.71 18.99
C SER A 151 11.86 -0.60 20.39
N ARG A 152 11.07 -0.20 21.39
CA ARG A 152 11.53 -0.12 22.79
C ARG A 152 11.91 -1.49 23.34
N GLN A 153 11.13 -2.53 23.02
CA GLN A 153 11.47 -3.91 23.40
C GLN A 153 12.77 -4.40 22.76
N LEU A 154 13.01 -4.03 21.50
CA LEU A 154 14.26 -4.33 20.80
C LEU A 154 15.44 -3.61 21.46
N GLU A 155 15.32 -2.30 21.70
CA GLU A 155 16.35 -1.50 22.39
C GLU A 155 16.63 -2.02 23.81
N GLU A 156 15.60 -2.46 24.54
CA GLU A 156 15.75 -3.09 25.85
C GLU A 156 16.46 -4.45 25.77
N CYS A 157 16.16 -5.26 24.74
CA CYS A 157 16.85 -6.53 24.48
C CYS A 157 18.32 -6.33 24.11
N GLU A 158 18.62 -5.34 23.26
CA GLU A 158 19.99 -4.95 22.91
C GLU A 158 20.75 -4.42 24.14
N ARG A 159 20.11 -3.60 24.97
CA ARG A 159 20.69 -3.06 26.20
C ARG A 159 20.94 -4.14 27.26
N ASN A 160 20.06 -5.13 27.35
CA ASN A 160 20.23 -6.30 28.21
C ASN A 160 21.22 -7.33 27.62
N GLY A 161 21.98 -6.94 26.59
CA GLY A 161 23.11 -7.70 26.08
C GLY A 161 22.71 -8.90 25.24
N GLY A 162 21.55 -8.84 24.56
CA GLY A 162 21.12 -9.92 23.68
C GLY A 162 21.16 -11.27 24.38
N GLN A 163 20.68 -11.33 25.63
CA GLN A 163 20.31 -12.61 26.22
C GLN A 163 19.10 -13.13 25.43
N ALA A 164 19.40 -13.70 24.27
CA ALA A 164 18.81 -14.96 23.90
C ALA A 164 19.18 -15.94 25.01
N GLU A 165 18.49 -15.87 26.16
CA GLU A 165 18.19 -17.10 26.88
C GLU A 165 17.80 -18.10 25.81
N PRO A 166 18.43 -19.27 25.70
CA PRO A 166 17.97 -20.29 24.78
C PRO A 166 16.57 -20.62 25.30
N PRO A 167 15.49 -20.13 24.66
CA PRO A 167 14.20 -20.40 25.20
C PRO A 167 14.01 -21.89 24.93
N ASN A 168 13.19 -22.51 25.76
CA ASN A 168 12.48 -23.73 25.44
C ASN A 168 11.53 -23.51 24.22
N TYR A 169 11.99 -22.82 23.17
CA TYR A 169 11.30 -22.34 21.99
C TYR A 169 10.93 -23.48 21.04
N LEU A 170 11.54 -24.63 21.24
CA LEU A 170 11.27 -25.80 20.45
C LEU A 170 10.16 -26.60 21.12
N GLN A 171 8.97 -25.99 21.31
CA GLN A 171 7.72 -26.76 21.22
C GLN A 171 7.49 -27.21 19.75
N THR A 172 8.55 -27.61 19.07
CA THR A 172 8.49 -28.23 17.76
C THR A 172 8.21 -29.71 17.98
N SER A 173 7.66 -30.37 16.96
CA SER A 173 7.48 -31.83 16.98
C SER A 173 8.78 -32.62 17.24
N GLN A 174 9.94 -31.97 17.13
CA GLN A 174 11.27 -32.55 17.30
C GLN A 174 11.96 -32.14 18.60
N ALA A 175 11.25 -31.52 19.55
CA ALA A 175 11.78 -31.14 20.86
C ALA A 175 12.55 -32.27 21.56
N GLY A 176 11.99 -33.49 21.51
CA GLY A 176 12.60 -34.68 22.11
C GLY A 176 13.93 -35.07 21.45
N VAL A 177 14.05 -34.91 20.13
CA VAL A 177 15.28 -35.22 19.38
C VAL A 177 16.38 -34.20 19.69
N LEU A 178 16.01 -32.93 19.76
CA LEU A 178 16.95 -31.83 20.03
C LEU A 178 17.39 -31.83 21.50
N GLY A 179 16.51 -32.22 22.42
CA GLY A 179 16.84 -32.43 23.83
C GLY A 179 17.74 -33.65 24.07
N SER A 180 17.70 -34.66 23.20
CA SER A 180 18.59 -35.84 23.27
C SER A 180 19.98 -35.64 22.67
N LYS A 181 20.40 -34.40 22.38
CA LYS A 181 21.70 -34.12 21.77
C LYS A 181 22.84 -34.52 22.72
N PRO A 182 23.75 -35.43 22.34
CA PRO A 182 24.88 -35.80 23.18
C PRO A 182 25.90 -34.66 23.24
N ASP A 183 26.68 -34.65 24.32
CA ASP A 183 27.80 -33.74 24.49
C ASP A 183 29.03 -34.27 23.74
N TYR A 184 29.23 -33.78 22.52
CA TYR A 184 30.37 -34.16 21.69
C TYR A 184 31.71 -33.66 22.23
N GLN A 185 31.73 -32.55 23.00
CA GLN A 185 32.97 -32.04 23.55
C GLN A 185 33.53 -33.02 24.59
N LYS A 186 32.65 -33.48 25.49
CA LYS A 186 33.02 -34.49 26.47
C LYS A 186 33.52 -35.78 25.83
N ILE A 187 32.90 -36.23 24.74
CA ILE A 187 33.35 -37.44 24.01
C ILE A 187 34.77 -37.25 23.45
N LEU A 188 35.09 -36.06 22.92
CA LEU A 188 36.43 -35.75 22.42
C LEU A 188 37.45 -35.65 23.56
N ASP A 189 37.07 -35.06 24.69
CA ASP A 189 37.93 -34.96 25.87
C ASP A 189 38.24 -36.35 26.44
N ASP A 190 37.22 -37.21 26.55
CA ASP A 190 37.35 -38.61 26.99
C ASP A 190 38.30 -39.40 26.05
N GLN A 191 38.28 -39.12 24.74
CA GLN A 191 39.22 -39.73 23.78
C GLN A 191 40.66 -39.23 23.97
N GLY A 192 40.84 -37.97 24.36
CA GLY A 192 42.15 -37.42 24.68
C GLY A 192 42.81 -38.16 25.84
N GLU A 193 42.06 -38.40 26.92
CA GLU A 193 42.53 -39.15 28.10
C GLU A 193 42.94 -40.59 27.73
N VAL A 194 42.16 -41.26 26.88
CA VAL A 194 42.49 -42.63 26.41
C VAL A 194 43.81 -42.66 25.62
N LEU A 195 44.04 -41.65 24.76
CA LEU A 195 45.28 -41.55 24.00
C LEU A 195 46.48 -41.32 24.92
N SER A 196 46.34 -40.47 25.93
CA SER A 196 47.38 -40.24 26.95
C SER A 196 47.67 -41.52 27.76
N CYS A 197 46.66 -42.30 28.13
CA CYS A 197 46.88 -43.61 28.76
C CYS A 197 47.65 -44.57 27.84
N MET A 198 47.30 -44.61 26.55
CA MET A 198 47.96 -45.49 25.58
C MET A 198 49.42 -45.10 25.36
N GLU A 199 49.74 -43.81 25.32
CA GLU A 199 51.11 -43.29 25.26
C GLU A 199 51.95 -43.78 26.44
N LEU A 200 51.44 -43.64 27.67
CA LEU A 200 52.14 -44.12 28.88
C LEU A 200 52.42 -45.63 28.84
N VAL A 201 51.45 -46.44 28.39
CA VAL A 201 51.64 -47.89 28.27
C VAL A 201 52.72 -48.23 27.24
N LEU A 202 52.77 -47.49 26.13
CA LEU A 202 53.80 -47.68 25.10
C LEU A 202 55.19 -47.30 25.62
N ASP A 203 55.30 -46.22 26.38
CA ASP A 203 56.56 -45.80 27.02
C ASP A 203 57.07 -46.83 28.02
N GLU A 204 56.20 -47.35 28.88
CA GLU A 204 56.55 -48.42 29.83
C GLU A 204 56.99 -49.71 29.12
N LEU A 205 56.28 -50.11 28.06
CA LEU A 205 56.68 -51.25 27.24
C LEU A 205 58.04 -51.02 26.57
N GLN A 206 58.29 -49.82 26.04
CA GLN A 206 59.58 -49.47 25.45
C GLN A 206 60.70 -49.55 26.49
N GLN A 207 60.45 -49.08 27.71
CA GLN A 207 61.42 -49.13 28.80
C GLN A 207 61.71 -50.56 29.25
N ALA A 208 60.69 -51.41 29.37
CA ALA A 208 60.85 -52.82 29.69
C ALA A 208 61.69 -53.56 28.63
N VAL A 209 61.48 -53.26 27.34
CA VAL A 209 62.26 -53.84 26.25
C VAL A 209 63.73 -53.42 26.34
N LYS A 210 64.03 -52.14 26.62
CA LYS A 210 65.40 -51.66 26.80
C LYS A 210 66.12 -52.36 27.96
N LEU A 211 65.42 -52.57 29.08
CA LEU A 211 65.97 -53.30 30.24
C LEU A 211 66.28 -54.75 29.91
N LEU A 212 65.37 -55.45 29.24
CA LEU A 212 65.58 -56.83 28.79
C LEU A 212 66.75 -56.93 27.82
N GLN A 213 66.89 -55.96 26.91
CA GLN A 213 68.00 -55.92 25.98
C GLN A 213 69.33 -55.73 26.70
N ALA A 214 69.44 -54.77 27.62
CA ALA A 214 70.63 -54.54 28.45
C ALA A 214 71.00 -55.80 29.25
N PHE A 215 70.03 -56.42 29.93
CA PHE A 215 70.26 -57.67 30.66
C PHE A 215 70.76 -58.81 29.75
N SER A 216 70.22 -58.91 28.54
CA SER A 216 70.66 -59.92 27.56
C SER A 216 72.09 -59.67 27.08
N GLU A 217 72.48 -58.40 26.93
CA GLU A 217 73.83 -58.00 26.53
C GLU A 217 74.82 -58.28 27.66
N ASP A 218 74.50 -57.93 28.89
CA ASP A 218 75.31 -58.23 30.09
C ASP A 218 75.49 -59.74 30.28
N SER A 219 74.41 -60.52 30.15
CA SER A 219 74.46 -61.98 30.25
C SER A 219 75.36 -62.59 29.18
N ARG A 220 75.28 -62.10 27.93
CA ARG A 220 76.15 -62.53 26.83
C ARG A 220 77.61 -62.17 27.09
N GLN A 221 77.89 -60.97 27.60
CA GLN A 221 79.24 -60.56 27.95
C GLN A 221 79.82 -61.43 29.07
N TYR A 222 79.07 -61.65 30.15
CA TYR A 222 79.47 -62.49 31.27
C TYR A 222 79.78 -63.92 30.85
N LEU A 223 78.88 -64.55 30.07
CA LEU A 223 79.09 -65.91 29.56
C LEU A 223 80.31 -65.99 28.64
N ARG A 224 80.55 -64.97 27.80
CA ARG A 224 81.75 -64.89 26.94
C ARG A 224 83.04 -64.77 27.78
N CYS A 225 83.02 -63.99 28.87
CA CYS A 225 84.16 -63.91 29.79
C CYS A 225 84.43 -65.25 30.48
N LEU A 226 83.39 -65.92 30.98
CA LEU A 226 83.52 -67.26 31.57
C LEU A 226 84.06 -68.29 30.58
N SER A 227 83.54 -68.33 29.35
CA SER A 227 84.00 -69.27 28.34
C SER A 227 85.48 -69.05 28.00
N GLN A 228 85.93 -67.79 27.95
CA GLN A 228 87.35 -67.45 27.75
C GLN A 228 88.22 -67.86 28.93
N GLN A 229 87.72 -67.82 30.17
CA GLN A 229 88.46 -68.28 31.35
C GLN A 229 88.59 -69.81 31.39
N LEU A 230 87.51 -70.52 31.04
CA LEU A 230 87.48 -71.98 31.01
C LEU A 230 88.33 -72.56 29.86
N GLY A 231 88.34 -71.92 28.68
CA GLY A 231 89.16 -72.38 27.55
C GLY A 231 90.67 -72.10 27.66
N LYS A 232 91.11 -71.42 28.73
CA LYS A 232 92.53 -71.14 29.02
C LYS A 232 93.13 -72.11 30.04
N ARG A 233 92.34 -73.04 30.59
CA ARG A 233 92.82 -74.18 31.39
C ARG A 233 92.99 -75.39 30.50
#